data_AF-A0A9W7JGS5-F1
#
_entry.id   AF-A0A9W7JGS5-F1
#
_cell.length_a   1.000
_cell.length_b   1.000
_cell.length_c   1.000
_cell.angle_alpha   90.00
_cell.angle_beta   90.00
_cell.angle_gamma   90.00
#
_symmetry.space_group_name_H-M   'P 1'
#
loop_
_entity.id
_entity.type
_entity.pdbx_description
1 polymer ?
#
loop_
_entity_poly.entity_id
_entity_poly.type
_entity_poly.pdbx_seq_one_letter_code
_entity_poly.pdbx_strand_id
1 'polypeptide(L)'
;MASVLLYHVVGDLTVGKPELVEFSETETVEAAIRAIGESTECGIPVWKRIPHVGMIEKNEMRQQRFVGILTSLDIVSFLAKTQCWEDQDKAMKTQVSDVVVPNKALLKIVDPATRLIDALEMMKHGVRRLLVPKSKVWKGMSKRFSVLYNGRWLKNNENASSSNLIANANRPSSSCTSTYMRDKFCCLSREDIIRFLIGCLGALAPLPLSSISSLGAINLDYSSIEASLPAVEATQKHPGDPSAVAVVEITPDGYHKILGEISASKLWKCDYLAAAWALANLSAGQFVMGVEDNVSSRLLPDFSVNSPVQDNKTANGGGSPRLRKFSSRSIGFNPVSPSFGVGRSMYRGRSAPLTCKTWSSLAAVMAQMLSHRATHVWVTEDDNDDVLIGVVGYSDILVAVTKQPAAPIPSTRSTTELASEIQS
;
A
#
# COMPACT_ATOMS: atom_id res chain seq x y z
N MET A 1 5.65 -26.17 3.22
CA MET A 1 4.60 -25.14 3.04
C MET A 1 3.62 -25.28 4.19
N ALA A 2 3.27 -24.18 4.86
CA ALA A 2 2.40 -24.26 6.03
C ALA A 2 1.01 -24.79 5.64
N SER A 3 0.56 -25.84 6.34
CA SER A 3 -0.69 -26.55 6.04
C SER A 3 -1.92 -25.63 6.05
N VAL A 4 -1.90 -24.59 6.88
CA VAL A 4 -2.94 -23.55 6.96
C VAL A 4 -3.24 -22.89 5.61
N LEU A 5 -2.21 -22.58 4.80
CA LEU A 5 -2.41 -21.94 3.50
C LEU A 5 -3.10 -22.85 2.47
N LEU A 6 -3.08 -24.17 2.69
CA LEU A 6 -3.72 -25.17 1.83
C LEU A 6 -5.19 -25.43 2.21
N TYR A 7 -5.56 -25.21 3.47
CA TYR A 7 -6.90 -25.52 3.97
C TYR A 7 -7.85 -24.32 3.98
N HIS A 8 -7.32 -23.10 4.04
CA HIS A 8 -8.15 -21.89 3.99
C HIS A 8 -8.51 -21.46 2.58
N VAL A 9 -9.68 -20.85 2.47
CA VAL A 9 -10.18 -20.25 1.22
C VAL A 9 -10.35 -18.75 1.38
N VAL A 10 -10.36 -18.02 0.28
CA VAL A 10 -10.53 -16.57 0.24
C VAL A 10 -11.84 -16.14 0.93
N GLY A 11 -12.90 -16.95 0.84
CA GLY A 11 -14.17 -16.73 1.52
C GLY A 11 -14.04 -16.56 3.03
N ASP A 12 -13.08 -17.22 3.68
CA ASP A 12 -12.86 -17.13 5.12
C ASP A 12 -12.47 -15.71 5.55
N LEU A 13 -11.79 -14.96 4.67
CA LEU A 13 -11.32 -13.59 4.92
C LEU A 13 -12.41 -12.54 4.63
N THR A 14 -13.56 -12.93 4.08
CA THR A 14 -14.65 -12.01 3.72
C THR A 14 -15.62 -11.70 4.87
N VAL A 15 -15.53 -12.44 5.98
CA VAL A 15 -16.41 -12.25 7.13
C VAL A 15 -16.18 -10.86 7.74
N GLY A 16 -17.27 -10.11 7.95
CA GLY A 16 -17.21 -8.75 8.49
C GLY A 16 -16.76 -7.68 7.48
N LYS A 17 -16.38 -8.05 6.25
CA LYS A 17 -16.00 -7.07 5.22
C LYS A 17 -17.22 -6.29 4.70
N PRO A 18 -17.12 -4.95 4.58
CA PRO A 18 -18.18 -4.15 4.00
C PRO A 18 -18.40 -4.53 2.54
N GLU A 19 -19.59 -4.19 2.04
CA GLU A 19 -19.88 -4.28 0.62
C GLU A 19 -19.04 -3.26 -0.15
N LEU A 20 -18.56 -3.65 -1.33
CA LEU A 20 -17.80 -2.78 -2.22
C LEU A 20 -18.69 -1.62 -2.65
N VAL A 21 -18.21 -0.41 -2.42
CA VAL A 21 -18.73 0.81 -3.04
C VAL A 21 -17.75 1.18 -4.15
N GLU A 22 -18.22 1.14 -5.40
CA GLU A 22 -17.40 1.51 -6.55
C GLU A 22 -17.22 3.03 -6.60
N PHE A 23 -15.98 3.48 -6.73
CA PHE A 23 -15.66 4.89 -6.94
C PHE A 23 -15.49 5.15 -8.45
N SER A 24 -16.31 6.05 -9.01
CA SER A 24 -16.35 6.30 -10.47
C SER A 24 -15.19 7.18 -10.92
N GLU A 25 -14.64 6.91 -12.11
CA GLU A 25 -13.57 7.73 -12.73
C GLU A 25 -13.98 9.17 -13.01
N THR A 26 -15.29 9.42 -13.13
CA THR A 26 -15.86 10.76 -13.37
C THR A 26 -16.06 11.58 -12.10
N GLU A 27 -15.82 10.99 -10.92
CA GLU A 27 -15.86 11.71 -9.65
C GLU A 27 -14.71 12.71 -9.57
N THR A 28 -14.86 13.71 -8.70
CA THR A 28 -13.86 14.76 -8.53
C THR A 28 -12.70 14.33 -7.63
N VAL A 29 -11.56 15.01 -7.76
CA VAL A 29 -10.42 14.86 -6.82
C VAL A 29 -10.86 15.15 -5.38
N GLU A 30 -11.72 16.14 -5.16
CA GLU A 30 -12.26 16.43 -3.83
C GLU A 30 -13.04 15.24 -3.23
N ALA A 31 -13.90 14.60 -4.03
CA ALA A 31 -14.64 13.41 -3.60
C ALA A 31 -13.69 12.25 -3.29
N ALA A 32 -12.61 12.11 -4.07
CA ALA A 32 -11.59 11.09 -3.85
C ALA A 32 -10.81 11.31 -2.54
N ILE A 33 -10.45 12.56 -2.21
CA ILE A 33 -9.81 12.90 -0.93
C ILE A 33 -10.68 12.45 0.25
N ARG A 34 -11.99 12.74 0.19
CA ARG A 34 -12.95 12.31 1.22
C ARG A 34 -13.03 10.78 1.32
N ALA A 35 -13.19 10.10 0.18
CA ALA A 35 -13.28 8.64 0.12
C ALA A 35 -12.01 7.94 0.63
N ILE A 36 -10.81 8.45 0.31
CA ILE A 36 -9.54 7.92 0.85
C ILE A 36 -9.45 8.18 2.36
N GLY A 37 -9.86 9.35 2.85
CA GLY A 37 -9.85 9.68 4.28
C GLY A 37 -10.73 8.76 5.14
N GLU A 38 -11.86 8.31 4.59
CA GLU A 38 -12.81 7.38 5.21
C GLU A 38 -12.42 5.90 5.02
N SER A 39 -11.59 5.60 4.02
CA SER A 39 -11.12 4.25 3.72
C SER A 39 -10.29 3.65 4.85
N THR A 40 -10.20 2.32 4.85
CA THR A 40 -9.28 1.57 5.72
C THR A 40 -7.88 1.42 5.14
N GLU A 41 -7.61 1.92 3.93
CA GLU A 41 -6.28 2.01 3.30
C GLU A 41 -6.03 3.35 2.60
N CYS A 42 -4.77 3.65 2.29
CA CYS A 42 -4.30 4.86 1.61
C CYS A 42 -4.62 4.93 0.10
N GLY A 43 -5.49 4.06 -0.42
CA GLY A 43 -5.90 4.10 -1.82
C GLY A 43 -7.17 3.32 -2.11
N ILE A 44 -7.90 3.80 -3.11
CA ILE A 44 -9.24 3.31 -3.49
C ILE A 44 -9.26 2.79 -4.94
N PRO A 45 -9.98 1.70 -5.23
CA PRO A 45 -10.13 1.20 -6.59
C PRO A 45 -11.07 2.11 -7.39
N VAL A 46 -10.65 2.51 -8.60
CA VAL A 46 -11.40 3.38 -9.51
C VAL A 46 -12.02 2.58 -10.65
N TRP A 47 -13.26 2.91 -11.01
CA TRP A 47 -14.09 2.18 -11.96
C TRP A 47 -14.65 3.08 -13.05
N LYS A 48 -14.71 2.56 -14.27
CA LYS A 48 -15.51 3.16 -15.34
C LYS A 48 -16.99 3.08 -15.02
N ARG A 49 -17.77 4.02 -15.57
CA ARG A 49 -19.24 3.99 -15.44
C ARG A 49 -19.81 2.68 -15.99
N ILE A 50 -20.92 2.25 -15.39
CA ILE A 50 -21.68 1.10 -15.86
C ILE A 50 -22.32 1.49 -17.20
N PRO A 51 -22.08 0.74 -18.29
CA PRO A 51 -22.52 1.14 -19.64
C PRO A 51 -24.05 1.12 -19.83
N HIS A 52 -24.78 0.24 -19.12
CA HIS A 52 -26.25 0.16 -19.20
C HIS A 52 -26.87 -0.13 -17.84
N VAL A 53 -27.68 0.81 -17.34
CA VAL A 53 -28.46 0.66 -16.10
C VAL A 53 -29.51 -0.43 -16.32
N GLY A 54 -29.46 -1.51 -15.54
CA GLY A 54 -30.42 -2.63 -15.60
C GLY A 54 -29.90 -3.91 -16.28
N MET A 55 -28.67 -3.91 -16.81
CA MET A 55 -28.03 -5.14 -17.34
C MET A 55 -27.28 -5.89 -16.24
N ILE A 56 -27.42 -7.21 -16.18
CA ILE A 56 -26.62 -8.06 -15.29
C ILE A 56 -25.16 -8.04 -15.76
N GLU A 57 -24.28 -7.51 -14.92
CA GLU A 57 -22.86 -7.42 -15.23
C GLU A 57 -22.16 -8.76 -14.96
N LYS A 58 -21.49 -9.32 -15.98
CA LYS A 58 -20.59 -10.46 -15.81
C LYS A 58 -19.28 -10.00 -15.16
N ASN A 59 -18.64 -10.88 -14.40
CA ASN A 59 -17.34 -10.61 -13.76
C ASN A 59 -16.28 -10.09 -14.75
N GLU A 60 -16.23 -10.60 -15.98
CA GLU A 60 -15.28 -10.13 -17.00
C GLU A 60 -15.51 -8.66 -17.37
N MET A 61 -16.76 -8.25 -17.56
CA MET A 61 -17.11 -6.85 -17.85
C MET A 61 -16.75 -5.94 -16.68
N ARG A 62 -17.00 -6.41 -15.44
CA ARG A 62 -16.58 -5.69 -14.23
C ARG A 62 -15.08 -5.50 -14.20
N GLN A 63 -14.31 -6.58 -14.35
CA GLN A 63 -12.85 -6.47 -14.37
C GLN A 63 -12.34 -5.54 -15.49
N GLN A 64 -13.03 -5.46 -16.63
CA GLN A 64 -12.67 -4.53 -17.70
C GLN A 64 -12.96 -3.06 -17.37
N ARG A 65 -13.95 -2.78 -16.51
CA ARG A 65 -14.26 -1.43 -15.98
C ARG A 65 -13.29 -0.97 -14.91
N PHE A 66 -12.57 -1.87 -14.24
CA PHE A 66 -11.53 -1.45 -13.30
C PHE A 66 -10.44 -0.66 -14.04
N VAL A 67 -10.13 0.54 -13.55
CA VAL A 67 -9.14 1.44 -14.14
C VAL A 67 -7.80 1.26 -13.46
N GLY A 68 -7.76 1.41 -12.14
CA GLY A 68 -6.54 1.39 -11.33
C GLY A 68 -6.85 1.67 -9.87
N ILE A 69 -5.80 1.82 -9.06
CA ILE A 69 -5.91 2.21 -7.65
C ILE A 69 -5.39 3.63 -7.53
N LEU A 70 -6.26 4.56 -7.13
CA LEU A 70 -5.86 5.92 -6.82
C LEU A 70 -5.36 5.98 -5.38
N THR A 71 -4.13 6.41 -5.18
CA THR A 71 -3.50 6.53 -3.87
C THR A 71 -3.43 7.99 -3.41
N SER A 72 -3.20 8.20 -2.12
CA SER A 72 -2.93 9.52 -1.56
C SER A 72 -1.70 10.19 -2.20
N LEU A 73 -0.67 9.41 -2.57
CA LEU A 73 0.52 9.92 -3.24
C LEU A 73 0.20 10.46 -4.64
N ASP A 74 -0.70 9.79 -5.39
CA ASP A 74 -1.14 10.25 -6.72
C ASP A 74 -1.84 11.59 -6.65
N ILE A 75 -2.73 11.77 -5.66
CA ILE A 75 -3.45 13.02 -5.46
C ILE A 75 -2.49 14.16 -5.10
N VAL A 76 -1.59 13.94 -4.14
CA VAL A 76 -0.61 14.96 -3.74
C VAL A 76 0.32 15.29 -4.91
N SER A 77 0.79 14.30 -5.66
CA SER A 77 1.62 14.52 -6.85
C SER A 77 0.88 15.28 -7.95
N PHE A 78 -0.43 15.04 -8.13
CA PHE A 78 -1.23 15.77 -9.10
C PHE A 78 -1.40 17.23 -8.69
N LEU A 79 -1.81 17.48 -7.45
CA LEU A 79 -2.02 18.83 -6.92
C LEU A 79 -0.72 19.63 -6.82
N ALA A 80 0.44 18.98 -6.73
CA ALA A 80 1.74 19.63 -6.74
C ALA A 80 2.12 20.24 -8.10
N LYS A 81 1.45 19.85 -9.20
CA LYS A 81 1.71 20.41 -10.53
C LYS A 81 1.39 21.92 -10.56
N THR A 82 2.23 22.70 -11.23
CA THR A 82 2.12 24.17 -11.35
C THR A 82 0.72 24.63 -11.75
N GLN A 83 0.12 23.95 -12.74
CA GLN A 83 -1.22 24.25 -13.27
C GLN A 83 -2.34 24.16 -12.23
N CYS A 84 -2.16 23.37 -11.16
CA CYS A 84 -3.17 23.20 -10.11
C CYS A 84 -3.19 24.37 -9.11
N TRP A 85 -2.14 25.19 -9.07
CA TRP A 85 -2.02 26.35 -8.18
C TRP A 85 -2.67 27.61 -8.74
N GLU A 86 -2.72 27.73 -10.07
CA GLU A 86 -3.34 28.88 -10.73
C GLU A 86 -4.86 28.92 -10.50
N ASP A 87 -5.49 27.74 -10.45
CA ASP A 87 -6.93 27.59 -10.17
C ASP A 87 -7.17 26.34 -9.32
N GLN A 88 -7.08 26.52 -8.01
CA GLN A 88 -7.24 25.46 -7.03
C GLN A 88 -8.66 24.85 -7.05
N ASP A 89 -9.69 25.67 -7.29
CA ASP A 89 -11.06 25.19 -7.35
C ASP A 89 -11.28 24.30 -8.56
N LYS A 90 -10.69 24.64 -9.71
CA LYS A 90 -10.66 23.78 -10.89
C LYS A 90 -9.86 22.51 -10.64
N ALA A 91 -8.70 22.59 -10.00
CA ALA A 91 -7.90 21.42 -9.65
C ALA A 91 -8.71 20.40 -8.81
N MET A 92 -9.43 20.88 -7.79
CA MET A 92 -10.28 20.06 -6.93
C MET A 92 -11.47 19.42 -7.65
N LYS A 93 -12.00 20.10 -8.68
CA LYS A 93 -13.11 19.63 -9.53
C LYS A 93 -12.64 18.76 -10.70
N THR A 94 -11.34 18.59 -10.90
CA THR A 94 -10.80 17.71 -11.94
C THR A 94 -11.29 16.28 -11.73
N GLN A 95 -11.52 15.55 -12.81
CA GLN A 95 -11.98 14.16 -12.75
C GLN A 95 -10.83 13.24 -12.36
N VAL A 96 -11.15 12.19 -11.61
CA VAL A 96 -10.16 11.19 -11.19
C VAL A 96 -9.54 10.43 -12.36
N SER A 97 -10.23 10.33 -13.50
CA SER A 97 -9.67 9.78 -14.75
C SER A 97 -8.35 10.42 -15.18
N ASP A 98 -8.14 11.70 -14.85
CA ASP A 98 -6.95 12.46 -15.24
C ASP A 98 -5.77 12.27 -14.26
N VAL A 99 -6.04 11.66 -13.11
CA VAL A 99 -5.10 11.49 -12.00
C VAL A 99 -4.69 10.03 -11.82
N VAL A 100 -5.65 9.10 -11.92
CA VAL A 100 -5.39 7.69 -11.68
C VAL A 100 -4.51 7.10 -12.79
N VAL A 101 -3.45 6.39 -12.41
CA VAL A 101 -2.63 5.64 -13.37
C VAL A 101 -3.34 4.33 -13.73
N PRO A 102 -3.72 4.10 -15.01
CA PRO A 102 -4.43 2.90 -15.39
C PRO A 102 -3.56 1.64 -15.23
N ASN A 103 -4.01 0.70 -14.41
CA ASN A 103 -3.36 -0.60 -14.27
C ASN A 103 -4.38 -1.68 -13.86
N LYS A 104 -4.87 -2.42 -14.87
CA LYS A 104 -5.87 -3.47 -14.70
C LYS A 104 -5.35 -4.71 -13.97
N ALA A 105 -4.03 -4.89 -13.89
CA ALA A 105 -3.43 -6.06 -13.24
C ALA A 105 -3.48 -5.99 -11.71
N LEU A 106 -3.72 -4.79 -11.13
CA LEU A 106 -3.75 -4.60 -9.67
C LEU A 106 -4.96 -5.25 -8.99
N LEU A 107 -5.99 -5.62 -9.73
CA LEU A 107 -7.22 -6.19 -9.19
C LEU A 107 -7.64 -7.46 -9.94
N LYS A 108 -8.07 -8.46 -9.18
CA LYS A 108 -8.72 -9.65 -9.75
C LYS A 108 -10.00 -10.02 -9.03
N ILE A 109 -11.00 -10.44 -9.80
CA ILE A 109 -12.17 -11.12 -9.27
C ILE A 109 -11.85 -12.61 -9.05
N VAL A 110 -12.15 -13.11 -7.86
CA VAL A 110 -11.92 -14.50 -7.46
C VAL A 110 -13.17 -15.10 -6.85
N ASP A 111 -13.34 -16.40 -7.02
CA ASP A 111 -14.43 -17.14 -6.37
C ASP A 111 -14.15 -17.28 -4.87
N PRO A 112 -15.16 -17.24 -3.97
CA PRO A 112 -14.92 -17.43 -2.55
C PRO A 112 -14.28 -18.79 -2.20
N ALA A 113 -14.41 -19.80 -3.08
CA ALA A 113 -13.76 -21.11 -2.97
C ALA A 113 -12.26 -21.10 -3.25
N THR A 114 -11.74 -20.01 -3.80
CA THR A 114 -10.33 -19.92 -4.22
C THR A 114 -9.45 -20.19 -3.01
N ARG A 115 -8.47 -21.09 -3.13
CA ARG A 115 -7.59 -21.41 -2.01
C ARG A 115 -6.74 -20.20 -1.67
N LEU A 116 -6.43 -20.04 -0.39
CA LEU A 116 -5.63 -18.91 0.05
C LEU A 116 -4.24 -18.92 -0.60
N ILE A 117 -3.60 -20.09 -0.76
CA ILE A 117 -2.32 -20.19 -1.47
C ILE A 117 -2.37 -19.66 -2.91
N ASP A 118 -3.46 -19.90 -3.65
CA ASP A 118 -3.62 -19.40 -5.02
C ASP A 118 -3.75 -17.87 -4.98
N ALA A 119 -4.51 -17.32 -4.02
CA ALA A 119 -4.62 -15.88 -3.81
C ALA A 119 -3.29 -15.20 -3.45
N LEU A 120 -2.46 -15.83 -2.60
CA LEU A 120 -1.11 -15.34 -2.31
C LEU A 120 -0.25 -15.32 -3.58
N GLU A 121 -0.34 -16.34 -4.42
CA GLU A 121 0.40 -16.39 -5.69
C GLU A 121 -0.02 -15.26 -6.64
N MET A 122 -1.33 -14.97 -6.76
CA MET A 122 -1.81 -13.81 -7.52
C MET A 122 -1.23 -12.51 -6.98
N MET A 123 -1.19 -12.36 -5.65
CA MET A 123 -0.72 -11.13 -5.01
C MET A 123 0.79 -10.91 -5.13
N LYS A 124 1.57 -11.99 -5.16
CA LYS A 124 3.01 -11.95 -5.48
C LYS A 124 3.28 -11.42 -6.88
N HIS A 125 2.41 -11.74 -7.84
CA HIS A 125 2.49 -11.25 -9.22
C HIS A 125 1.94 -9.82 -9.39
N GLY A 126 1.81 -9.05 -8.31
CA GLY A 126 1.42 -7.64 -8.36
C GLY A 126 -0.06 -7.36 -8.16
N VAL A 127 -0.92 -8.38 -7.98
CA VAL A 127 -2.32 -8.13 -7.58
C VAL A 127 -2.34 -7.53 -6.17
N ARG A 128 -2.94 -6.35 -6.04
CA ARG A 128 -3.08 -5.63 -4.77
C ARG A 128 -4.45 -5.84 -4.13
N ARG A 129 -5.47 -6.15 -4.94
CA ARG A 129 -6.88 -6.27 -4.54
C ARG A 129 -7.54 -7.53 -5.10
N LEU A 130 -8.27 -8.25 -4.26
CA LEU A 130 -9.14 -9.36 -4.67
C LEU A 130 -10.60 -8.98 -4.45
N LEU A 131 -11.38 -9.03 -5.52
CA LEU A 131 -12.83 -8.89 -5.44
C LEU A 131 -13.46 -10.25 -5.26
N VAL A 132 -14.28 -10.36 -4.23
CA VAL A 132 -14.91 -11.61 -3.84
C VAL A 132 -16.43 -11.41 -3.79
N PRO A 133 -17.22 -12.21 -4.53
CA PRO A 133 -18.67 -12.19 -4.43
C PRO A 133 -19.14 -12.53 -3.00
N LYS A 134 -19.99 -11.69 -2.41
CA LYS A 134 -20.62 -11.96 -1.10
C LYS A 134 -21.76 -12.96 -1.29
N SER A 135 -21.50 -14.24 -1.07
CA SER A 135 -22.57 -15.24 -0.98
C SER A 135 -23.21 -15.21 0.42
N LYS A 136 -24.54 -15.23 0.53
CA LYS A 136 -25.23 -15.27 1.86
C LYS A 136 -25.08 -16.61 2.59
N VAL A 137 -24.55 -17.65 1.93
CA VAL A 137 -24.42 -18.99 2.50
C VAL A 137 -23.18 -19.70 1.92
N TRP A 138 -21.99 -19.37 2.42
CA TRP A 138 -20.87 -20.29 2.30
C TRP A 138 -20.97 -21.31 3.44
N LYS A 139 -21.62 -22.45 3.18
CA LYS A 139 -21.73 -23.60 4.11
C LYS A 139 -20.76 -24.75 3.74
N GLY A 140 -19.74 -24.49 2.92
CA GLY A 140 -18.90 -25.53 2.32
C GLY A 140 -17.52 -25.64 2.94
N MET A 141 -17.10 -26.87 3.30
CA MET A 141 -15.69 -27.17 3.54
C MET A 141 -14.85 -26.86 2.30
N SER A 142 -13.63 -26.38 2.53
CA SER A 142 -12.57 -26.20 1.53
C SER A 142 -12.61 -27.28 0.44
N LYS A 143 -12.63 -26.89 -0.84
CA LYS A 143 -12.55 -27.84 -1.96
C LYS A 143 -11.21 -28.56 -1.84
N ARG A 144 -11.23 -29.84 -1.42
CA ARG A 144 -10.03 -30.69 -1.34
C ARG A 144 -9.28 -30.66 -2.68
N PHE A 145 -7.95 -30.50 -2.57
CA PHE A 145 -6.93 -30.58 -3.62
C PHE A 145 -7.45 -30.93 -5.02
N SER A 146 -7.60 -29.93 -5.89
CA SER A 146 -7.56 -30.17 -7.34
C SER A 146 -6.24 -29.64 -7.88
N VAL A 147 -5.29 -30.56 -8.12
CA VAL A 147 -4.02 -30.35 -8.83
C VAL A 147 -4.22 -29.71 -10.23
N LEU A 148 -5.44 -29.75 -10.75
CA LEU A 148 -5.82 -29.25 -12.08
C LEU A 148 -6.05 -27.72 -12.17
N TYR A 149 -5.96 -26.96 -11.06
CA TYR A 149 -6.15 -25.50 -11.10
C TYR A 149 -4.87 -24.68 -11.34
N ASN A 150 -3.73 -25.35 -11.54
CA ASN A 150 -2.39 -24.72 -11.66
C ASN A 150 -2.11 -23.97 -12.98
N GLY A 151 -3.10 -23.56 -13.77
CA GLY A 151 -2.79 -22.89 -15.04
C GLY A 151 -3.91 -22.21 -15.81
N ARG A 152 -5.17 -22.28 -15.35
CA ARG A 152 -6.28 -21.60 -16.07
C ARG A 152 -6.38 -20.10 -15.78
N TRP A 153 -5.87 -19.64 -14.64
CA TRP A 153 -5.97 -18.22 -14.25
C TRP A 153 -4.86 -17.33 -14.84
N LEU A 154 -3.72 -17.93 -15.21
CA LEU A 154 -2.58 -17.25 -15.85
C LEU A 154 -2.82 -16.93 -17.34
N LYS A 155 -3.76 -17.62 -17.98
CA LYS A 155 -4.03 -17.42 -19.41
C LYS A 155 -5.03 -16.28 -19.61
N ASN A 156 -4.54 -15.13 -20.08
CA ASN A 156 -5.37 -14.21 -20.85
C ASN A 156 -5.75 -14.93 -22.16
N ASN A 157 -7.04 -14.95 -22.47
CA ASN A 157 -7.65 -15.90 -23.37
C ASN A 157 -7.31 -15.61 -24.85
N GLU A 158 -6.46 -16.44 -25.46
CA GLU A 158 -6.35 -16.58 -26.91
C GLU A 158 -6.68 -18.05 -27.23
N ASN A 159 -7.88 -18.25 -27.78
CA ASN A 159 -8.41 -19.48 -28.40
C ASN A 159 -8.25 -20.82 -27.65
N ALA A 160 -9.31 -21.24 -26.95
CA ALA A 160 -9.53 -22.65 -26.64
C ALA A 160 -11.00 -23.02 -26.79
N SER A 161 -11.26 -23.73 -27.87
CA SER A 161 -12.45 -24.47 -28.23
C SER A 161 -12.84 -25.51 -27.18
N SER A 162 -14.14 -25.78 -27.15
CA SER A 162 -14.88 -26.74 -26.33
C SER A 162 -14.21 -28.11 -26.15
N SER A 163 -14.16 -28.58 -24.90
CA SER A 163 -14.22 -30.02 -24.61
C SER A 163 -15.15 -30.27 -23.43
N ASN A 164 -16.08 -31.19 -23.68
CA ASN A 164 -17.22 -31.55 -22.86
C ASN A 164 -16.80 -32.28 -21.57
N LEU A 165 -17.41 -31.91 -20.44
CA LEU A 165 -17.56 -32.81 -19.30
C LEU A 165 -19.03 -32.85 -18.89
N ILE A 166 -19.62 -34.02 -19.11
CA ILE A 166 -20.98 -34.41 -18.79
C ILE A 166 -21.15 -34.32 -17.26
N ALA A 167 -22.11 -33.52 -16.80
CA ALA A 167 -22.56 -33.49 -15.41
C ALA A 167 -24.05 -33.84 -15.36
N ASN A 168 -24.33 -34.93 -14.64
CA ASN A 168 -25.63 -35.59 -14.47
C ASN A 168 -26.80 -34.63 -14.23
N ALA A 169 -27.85 -34.85 -15.01
CA ALA A 169 -29.20 -34.35 -14.74
C ALA A 169 -29.78 -35.06 -13.50
N ASN A 170 -30.34 -34.26 -12.58
CA ASN A 170 -31.39 -34.56 -11.59
C ASN A 170 -31.08 -33.90 -10.25
N ARG A 171 -31.43 -32.61 -10.12
CA ARG A 171 -31.74 -32.01 -8.82
C ARG A 171 -32.84 -30.96 -9.02
N PRO A 172 -33.93 -31.00 -8.22
CA PRO A 172 -35.16 -30.28 -8.55
C PRO A 172 -34.96 -28.77 -8.45
N SER A 173 -35.52 -28.07 -9.43
CA SER A 173 -35.66 -26.63 -9.51
C SER A 173 -36.40 -26.09 -8.30
N SER A 174 -35.67 -25.58 -7.32
CA SER A 174 -36.20 -24.59 -6.39
C SER A 174 -36.04 -23.22 -7.04
N SER A 175 -37.15 -22.68 -7.53
CA SER A 175 -37.30 -21.28 -7.91
C SER A 175 -36.89 -20.40 -6.72
N CYS A 176 -35.68 -19.87 -6.77
CA CYS A 176 -35.22 -18.85 -5.84
C CYS A 176 -34.85 -17.63 -6.67
N THR A 177 -35.43 -16.49 -6.31
CA THR A 177 -35.14 -15.13 -6.76
C THR A 177 -33.64 -14.79 -6.66
N SER A 178 -32.81 -15.36 -7.53
CA SER A 178 -31.34 -15.42 -7.38
C SER A 178 -30.56 -14.40 -8.20
N THR A 179 -31.23 -13.55 -8.98
CA THR A 179 -30.57 -12.64 -9.92
C THR A 179 -30.07 -11.34 -9.27
N TYR A 180 -30.74 -10.83 -8.22
CA TYR A 180 -30.35 -9.58 -7.57
C TYR A 180 -29.21 -9.73 -6.53
N MET A 181 -28.80 -10.96 -6.21
CA MET A 181 -27.85 -11.26 -5.12
C MET A 181 -26.44 -11.59 -5.61
N ARG A 182 -26.20 -11.64 -6.93
CA ARG A 182 -24.86 -11.90 -7.50
C ARG A 182 -23.99 -10.65 -7.62
N ASP A 183 -24.54 -9.46 -7.40
CA ASP A 183 -23.83 -8.20 -7.64
C ASP A 183 -23.12 -7.61 -6.43
N LYS A 184 -23.27 -8.23 -5.24
CA LYS A 184 -22.62 -7.79 -4.01
C LYS A 184 -21.21 -8.36 -3.92
N PHE A 185 -20.21 -7.49 -3.85
CA PHE A 185 -18.81 -7.88 -3.70
C PHE A 185 -18.23 -7.30 -2.42
N CYS A 186 -17.14 -7.87 -1.94
CA CYS A 186 -16.23 -7.19 -1.03
C CYS A 186 -14.82 -7.18 -1.63
N CYS A 187 -14.01 -6.24 -1.17
CA CYS A 187 -12.63 -6.10 -1.60
C CYS A 187 -11.69 -6.56 -0.48
N LEU A 188 -10.81 -7.51 -0.78
CA LEU A 188 -9.72 -7.92 0.09
C LEU A 188 -8.41 -7.30 -0.40
N SER A 189 -7.62 -6.83 0.54
CA SER A 189 -6.29 -6.27 0.31
C SER A 189 -5.18 -7.20 0.74
N ARG A 190 -3.95 -6.84 0.38
CA ARG A 190 -2.77 -7.48 0.95
C ARG A 190 -2.71 -7.33 2.47
N GLU A 191 -3.12 -6.18 3.02
CA GLU A 191 -3.19 -5.97 4.47
C GLU A 191 -4.16 -6.96 5.12
N ASP A 192 -5.28 -7.28 4.48
CA ASP A 192 -6.22 -8.31 4.97
C ASP A 192 -5.57 -9.70 5.06
N ILE A 193 -4.77 -10.05 4.04
CA ILE A 193 -3.99 -11.29 4.08
C ILE A 193 -2.97 -11.24 5.21
N ILE A 194 -2.22 -10.15 5.37
CA ILE A 194 -1.23 -10.03 6.45
C ILE A 194 -1.90 -10.12 7.84
N ARG A 195 -3.06 -9.48 8.04
CA ARG A 195 -3.83 -9.62 9.29
C ARG A 195 -4.24 -11.06 9.56
N PHE A 196 -4.67 -11.79 8.52
CA PHE A 196 -4.96 -13.21 8.63
C PHE A 196 -3.70 -14.03 8.99
N LEU A 197 -2.55 -13.75 8.36
CA LEU A 197 -1.29 -14.45 8.62
C LEU A 197 -0.81 -14.25 10.06
N ILE A 198 -0.95 -13.06 10.64
CA ILE A 198 -0.70 -12.83 12.07
C ILE A 198 -1.66 -13.63 12.95
N GLY A 199 -2.91 -13.78 12.55
CA GLY A 199 -3.86 -14.66 13.27
C GLY A 199 -3.42 -16.14 13.28
N CYS A 200 -2.49 -16.53 12.40
CA CYS A 200 -2.08 -17.92 12.18
C CYS A 200 -0.60 -18.19 12.54
N LEU A 201 0.07 -17.33 13.31
CA LEU A 201 1.51 -17.43 13.58
C LEU A 201 1.96 -18.82 14.06
N GLY A 202 1.22 -19.42 15.01
CA GLY A 202 1.55 -20.74 15.57
C GLY A 202 1.54 -21.85 14.52
N ALA A 203 0.70 -21.75 13.50
CA ALA A 203 0.57 -22.74 12.45
C ALA A 203 1.48 -22.47 11.23
N LEU A 204 2.04 -21.26 11.14
CA LEU A 204 3.08 -20.89 10.18
C LEU A 204 4.50 -21.16 10.72
N ALA A 205 4.65 -21.48 12.01
CA ALA A 205 5.93 -21.73 12.64
C ALA A 205 6.76 -22.80 11.89
N PRO A 206 8.08 -22.61 11.75
CA PRO A 206 8.90 -21.56 12.38
C PRO A 206 8.97 -20.24 11.61
N LEU A 207 8.34 -20.13 10.42
CA LEU A 207 8.57 -19.02 9.49
C LEU A 207 8.39 -17.62 10.11
N PRO A 208 7.33 -17.33 10.90
CA PRO A 208 7.18 -16.00 11.48
C PRO A 208 8.23 -15.66 12.55
N LEU A 209 8.90 -16.66 13.12
CA LEU A 209 9.95 -16.49 14.12
C LEU A 209 11.34 -16.35 13.49
N SER A 210 11.50 -16.73 12.22
CA SER A 210 12.75 -16.54 11.48
C SER A 210 13.00 -15.07 11.15
N SER A 211 14.27 -14.69 11.05
CA SER A 211 14.66 -13.32 10.69
C SER A 211 14.29 -13.01 9.24
N ILE A 212 13.96 -11.75 8.96
CA ILE A 212 13.70 -11.28 7.60
C ILE A 212 14.90 -11.49 6.65
N SER A 213 16.13 -11.43 7.17
CA SER A 213 17.34 -11.74 6.42
C SER A 213 17.39 -13.21 5.99
N SER A 214 17.16 -14.15 6.91
CA SER A 214 17.19 -15.59 6.62
C SER A 214 16.11 -16.04 5.64
N LEU A 215 14.97 -15.35 5.64
CA LEU A 215 13.87 -15.60 4.72
C LEU A 215 14.09 -14.96 3.33
N GLY A 216 15.12 -14.12 3.19
CA GLY A 216 15.34 -13.30 2.00
C GLY A 216 14.13 -12.44 1.69
N ALA A 217 13.59 -11.79 2.72
CA ALA A 217 12.44 -10.88 2.64
C ALA A 217 12.86 -9.41 2.47
N ILE A 218 14.15 -9.11 2.62
CA ILE A 218 14.68 -7.75 2.46
C ILE A 218 14.80 -7.46 0.95
N ASN A 219 14.08 -6.44 0.49
CA ASN A 219 14.18 -5.92 -0.86
C ASN A 219 15.23 -4.81 -0.91
N LEU A 220 16.22 -4.96 -1.79
CA LEU A 220 17.30 -4.00 -2.01
C LEU A 220 16.97 -2.99 -3.13
N ASP A 221 15.99 -3.29 -3.98
CA ASP A 221 15.55 -2.45 -5.10
C ASP A 221 14.53 -1.40 -4.65
N TYR A 222 14.88 -0.66 -3.60
CA TYR A 222 14.04 0.43 -3.08
C TYR A 222 14.32 1.76 -3.78
N SER A 223 13.32 2.65 -3.76
CA SER A 223 13.49 4.01 -4.30
C SER A 223 13.96 4.95 -3.19
N SER A 224 14.97 5.77 -3.51
CA SER A 224 15.47 6.80 -2.60
C SER A 224 15.71 8.13 -3.33
N ILE A 225 15.65 9.22 -2.57
CA ILE A 225 15.97 10.57 -3.01
C ILE A 225 16.86 11.25 -1.97
N GLU A 226 17.85 12.01 -2.43
CA GLU A 226 18.71 12.79 -1.55
C GLU A 226 17.93 13.97 -0.94
N ALA A 227 18.16 14.25 0.34
CA ALA A 227 17.44 15.28 1.09
C ALA A 227 17.63 16.72 0.55
N SER A 228 18.71 16.96 -0.19
CA SER A 228 19.02 18.22 -0.86
C SER A 228 18.19 18.46 -2.12
N LEU A 229 17.70 17.39 -2.77
CA LEU A 229 16.96 17.45 -4.03
C LEU A 229 15.50 17.91 -3.82
N PRO A 230 14.86 18.51 -4.84
CA PRO A 230 13.45 18.87 -4.80
C PRO A 230 12.53 17.68 -4.49
N ALA A 231 11.59 17.84 -3.56
CA ALA A 231 10.71 16.74 -3.14
C ALA A 231 9.84 16.19 -4.29
N VAL A 232 9.48 17.04 -5.26
CA VAL A 232 8.71 16.66 -6.46
C VAL A 232 9.41 15.61 -7.32
N GLU A 233 10.74 15.49 -7.26
CA GLU A 233 11.47 14.46 -8.02
C GLU A 233 11.11 13.05 -7.53
N ALA A 234 10.69 12.91 -6.27
CA ALA A 234 10.24 11.63 -5.70
C ALA A 234 8.98 11.07 -6.39
N THR A 235 8.22 11.90 -7.13
CA THR A 235 7.00 11.47 -7.82
C THR A 235 7.16 11.36 -9.34
N GLN A 236 8.32 11.76 -9.90
CA GLN A 236 8.58 11.65 -11.33
C GLN A 236 8.66 10.19 -11.80
N LYS A 237 9.29 9.33 -11.00
CA LYS A 237 9.28 7.88 -11.19
C LYS A 237 8.27 7.29 -10.23
N HIS A 238 7.19 6.70 -10.75
CA HIS A 238 6.18 6.10 -9.89
C HIS A 238 6.83 4.99 -9.05
N PRO A 239 6.85 5.12 -7.71
CA PRO A 239 7.49 4.13 -6.86
C PRO A 239 6.72 2.82 -7.03
N GLY A 240 7.45 1.72 -7.19
CA GLY A 240 6.87 0.42 -7.52
C GLY A 240 6.00 -0.13 -6.38
N ASP A 241 6.48 -1.18 -5.73
CA ASP A 241 5.79 -1.86 -4.65
C ASP A 241 6.81 -2.16 -3.54
N PRO A 242 6.83 -1.39 -2.44
CA PRO A 242 5.82 -0.43 -1.98
C PRO A 242 5.83 0.93 -2.71
N SER A 243 4.71 1.66 -2.64
CA SER A 243 4.56 3.04 -3.15
C SER A 243 5.18 4.04 -2.17
N ALA A 244 6.51 3.99 -2.03
CA ALA A 244 7.28 4.80 -1.08
C ALA A 244 8.69 5.11 -1.61
N VAL A 245 9.20 6.27 -1.22
CA VAL A 245 10.56 6.73 -1.51
C VAL A 245 11.25 7.12 -0.20
N ALA A 246 12.42 6.55 0.08
CA ALA A 246 13.23 6.94 1.23
C ALA A 246 13.90 8.29 0.98
N VAL A 247 13.85 9.19 1.95
CA VAL A 247 14.61 10.44 1.94
C VAL A 247 15.89 10.22 2.71
N VAL A 248 17.03 10.35 2.04
CA VAL A 248 18.34 9.99 2.59
C VAL A 248 19.33 11.15 2.53
N GLU A 249 20.28 11.14 3.44
CA GLU A 249 21.49 11.95 3.39
C GLU A 249 22.65 11.02 3.06
N ILE A 250 23.42 11.35 2.01
CA ILE A 250 24.58 10.55 1.61
C ILE A 250 25.75 10.98 2.48
N THR A 251 26.28 10.08 3.30
CA THR A 251 27.45 10.37 4.12
C THR A 251 28.71 10.45 3.25
N PRO A 252 29.80 11.09 3.72
CA PRO A 252 31.07 11.11 3.00
C PRO A 252 31.62 9.71 2.67
N ASP A 253 31.25 8.72 3.49
CA ASP A 253 31.62 7.32 3.33
C ASP A 253 30.75 6.57 2.29
N GLY A 254 29.74 7.24 1.72
CA GLY A 254 28.84 6.70 0.71
C GLY A 254 27.61 5.97 1.26
N TYR A 255 27.40 5.96 2.57
CA TYR A 255 26.22 5.32 3.18
C TYR A 255 24.98 6.19 3.04
N HIS A 256 23.83 5.54 2.85
CA HIS A 256 22.54 6.21 2.81
C HIS A 256 21.96 6.32 4.21
N LYS A 257 22.06 7.51 4.83
CA LYS A 257 21.46 7.78 6.13
C LYS A 257 19.98 8.12 5.96
N ILE A 258 19.06 7.30 6.48
CA ILE A 258 17.63 7.57 6.36
C ILE A 258 17.19 8.72 7.27
N LEU A 259 16.59 9.75 6.67
CA LEU A 259 16.00 10.89 7.37
C LEU A 259 14.48 10.76 7.46
N GLY A 260 13.87 10.10 6.48
CA GLY A 260 12.43 10.15 6.28
C GLY A 260 11.92 9.32 5.12
N GLU A 261 10.63 9.47 4.82
CA GLU A 261 10.00 8.86 3.64
C GLU A 261 8.91 9.76 3.05
N ILE A 262 8.71 9.64 1.73
CA ILE A 262 7.54 10.16 1.00
C ILE A 262 6.75 8.94 0.53
N SER A 263 5.59 8.69 1.14
CA SER A 263 4.82 7.46 0.89
C SER A 263 3.31 7.71 0.92
N ALA A 264 2.55 6.85 0.23
CA ALA A 264 1.09 6.91 0.29
C ALA A 264 0.57 6.72 1.73
N SER A 265 1.19 5.84 2.53
CA SER A 265 0.80 5.61 3.93
C SER A 265 0.97 6.85 4.80
N LYS A 266 2.06 7.61 4.61
CA LYS A 266 2.30 8.86 5.35
C LYS A 266 1.33 9.96 4.91
N LEU A 267 1.03 10.05 3.61
CA LEU A 267 0.18 11.09 3.02
C LEU A 267 -1.33 10.89 3.21
N TRP A 268 -1.76 9.71 3.64
CA TRP A 268 -3.17 9.32 3.65
C TRP A 268 -4.13 10.28 4.38
N LYS A 269 -3.80 10.67 5.62
CA LYS A 269 -4.65 11.54 6.45
C LYS A 269 -4.09 12.94 6.59
N CYS A 270 -3.28 13.37 5.63
CA CYS A 270 -2.69 14.69 5.59
C CYS A 270 -3.66 15.73 5.03
N ASP A 271 -3.34 17.00 5.28
CA ASP A 271 -3.85 18.08 4.44
C ASP A 271 -3.19 17.96 3.05
N TYR A 272 -3.95 17.47 2.07
CA TYR A 272 -3.48 17.21 0.70
C TYR A 272 -2.95 18.46 0.01
N LEU A 273 -3.54 19.63 0.30
CA LEU A 273 -3.11 20.91 -0.28
C LEU A 273 -1.79 21.36 0.32
N ALA A 274 -1.67 21.32 1.65
CA ALA A 274 -0.42 21.66 2.31
C ALA A 274 0.71 20.69 1.92
N ALA A 275 0.40 19.39 1.82
CA ALA A 275 1.36 18.38 1.36
C ALA A 275 1.74 18.59 -0.11
N ALA A 276 0.79 18.93 -0.99
CA ALA A 276 1.09 19.23 -2.39
C ALA A 276 1.97 20.47 -2.53
N TRP A 277 1.68 21.51 -1.73
CA TRP A 277 2.49 22.73 -1.70
C TRP A 277 3.93 22.42 -1.28
N ALA A 278 4.08 21.66 -0.20
CA ALA A 278 5.38 21.26 0.31
C ALA A 278 6.14 20.39 -0.70
N LEU A 279 5.45 19.45 -1.35
CA LEU A 279 6.04 18.60 -2.38
C LEU A 279 6.56 19.44 -3.56
N ALA A 280 5.83 20.48 -3.96
CA ALA A 280 6.19 21.35 -5.08
C ALA A 280 7.32 22.35 -4.76
N ASN A 281 7.43 22.81 -3.51
CA ASN A 281 8.26 23.97 -3.16
C ASN A 281 9.44 23.67 -2.22
N LEU A 282 9.50 22.49 -1.60
CA LEU A 282 10.54 22.15 -0.63
C LEU A 282 11.51 21.10 -1.16
N SER A 283 12.70 21.05 -0.56
CA SER A 283 13.57 19.88 -0.72
C SER A 283 12.97 18.65 -0.05
N ALA A 284 13.38 17.45 -0.45
CA ALA A 284 12.91 16.19 0.13
C ALA A 284 13.18 16.13 1.64
N GLY A 285 14.33 16.63 2.09
CA GLY A 285 14.67 16.73 3.51
C GLY A 285 13.73 17.66 4.27
N GLN A 286 13.50 18.86 3.73
CA GLN A 286 12.58 19.84 4.32
C GLN A 286 11.13 19.34 4.33
N PHE A 287 10.72 18.59 3.30
CA PHE A 287 9.40 17.97 3.23
C PHE A 287 9.17 17.01 4.39
N VAL A 288 10.14 16.13 4.70
CA VAL A 288 9.94 15.14 5.77
C VAL A 288 10.21 15.70 7.16
N MET A 289 11.21 16.56 7.32
CA MET A 289 11.50 17.19 8.62
C MET A 289 10.47 18.26 8.98
N GLY A 290 9.87 18.91 7.98
CA GLY A 290 9.05 20.09 8.15
C GLY A 290 9.90 21.36 8.25
N VAL A 291 9.29 22.50 7.91
CA VAL A 291 9.93 23.82 8.08
C VAL A 291 9.54 24.33 9.46
N GLU A 292 10.50 24.38 10.39
CA GLU A 292 10.27 24.97 11.71
C GLU A 292 10.18 26.51 11.61
N ASP A 293 9.23 27.10 12.33
CA ASP A 293 8.95 28.56 12.35
C ASP A 293 10.03 29.41 13.06
N ASN A 294 11.20 28.86 13.37
CA ASN A 294 12.18 29.55 14.23
C ASN A 294 13.23 30.39 13.49
N VAL A 295 13.25 30.42 12.15
CA VAL A 295 14.17 31.31 11.42
C VAL A 295 13.48 31.95 10.21
N SER A 296 13.32 33.27 10.30
CA SER A 296 13.00 34.23 9.23
C SER A 296 11.54 34.43 8.80
N SER A 297 10.78 35.14 9.65
CA SER A 297 9.78 36.13 9.20
C SER A 297 10.43 37.37 8.53
N ARG A 298 11.55 37.22 7.81
CA ARG A 298 12.27 38.37 7.18
C ARG A 298 12.77 38.15 5.75
N LEU A 299 12.47 37.03 5.10
CA LEU A 299 12.96 36.76 3.72
C LEU A 299 11.90 36.20 2.77
N LEU A 300 10.62 36.47 3.03
CA LEU A 300 9.60 36.35 1.98
C LEU A 300 9.51 37.69 1.25
N PRO A 301 9.65 37.75 -0.09
CA PRO A 301 9.24 38.93 -0.83
C PRO A 301 7.74 39.09 -0.64
N ASP A 302 7.35 40.08 0.16
CA ASP A 302 6.00 40.62 0.14
C ASP A 302 5.76 41.15 -1.27
N PHE A 303 4.99 40.43 -2.08
CA PHE A 303 4.39 41.01 -3.28
C PHE A 303 3.25 41.95 -2.83
N SER A 304 3.60 43.09 -2.23
CA SER A 304 2.70 44.21 -2.08
C SER A 304 2.83 45.08 -3.33
N VAL A 305 1.85 44.99 -4.22
CA VAL A 305 1.67 45.96 -5.31
C VAL A 305 1.39 47.31 -4.67
N ASN A 306 2.35 48.23 -4.76
CA ASN A 306 2.19 49.62 -4.34
C ASN A 306 1.14 50.30 -5.25
N SER A 307 0.03 50.71 -4.65
CA SER A 307 -0.81 51.81 -5.17
C SER A 307 -0.77 52.94 -4.14
N PRO A 308 -0.49 54.19 -4.51
CA PRO A 308 -0.27 55.24 -3.53
C PRO A 308 -1.57 56.03 -3.23
N VAL A 309 -1.72 56.39 -1.94
CA VAL A 309 -2.53 57.49 -1.37
C VAL A 309 -4.07 57.31 -1.32
N GLN A 310 -4.65 57.04 -0.14
CA GLN A 310 -5.19 58.03 0.81
C GLN A 310 -6.07 57.38 1.90
N ASP A 311 -6.08 58.02 3.07
CA ASP A 311 -6.62 57.63 4.37
C ASP A 311 -8.16 57.37 4.51
N ASN A 312 -8.44 56.58 5.55
CA ASN A 312 -9.55 56.62 6.52
C ASN A 312 -10.79 55.70 6.36
N LYS A 313 -10.88 54.78 7.35
CA LYS A 313 -12.05 54.27 8.10
C LYS A 313 -13.23 53.68 7.30
N THR A 314 -13.40 52.35 7.35
CA THR A 314 -14.49 51.61 8.05
C THR A 314 -14.56 50.12 7.65
N ALA A 315 -14.85 49.29 8.65
CA ALA A 315 -15.58 48.01 8.69
C ALA A 315 -15.55 46.97 7.54
N ASN A 316 -15.31 45.73 7.98
CA ASN A 316 -15.79 44.43 7.46
C ASN A 316 -15.30 43.88 6.11
N GLY A 317 -14.78 42.64 6.20
CA GLY A 317 -15.08 41.58 5.23
C GLY A 317 -14.02 41.36 4.15
N GLY A 318 -13.18 40.34 4.32
CA GLY A 318 -12.30 39.86 3.26
C GLY A 318 -11.08 39.12 3.77
N GLY A 319 -11.27 38.00 4.47
CA GLY A 319 -10.17 37.11 4.80
C GLY A 319 -9.60 36.48 3.53
N SER A 320 -8.50 37.01 3.02
CA SER A 320 -7.63 36.31 2.08
C SER A 320 -7.26 34.94 2.67
N PRO A 321 -7.34 33.82 1.92
CA PRO A 321 -7.01 32.52 2.45
C PRO A 321 -5.49 32.48 2.62
N ARG A 322 -4.99 32.83 3.81
CA ARG A 322 -3.60 32.54 4.17
C ARG A 322 -3.43 31.02 4.13
N LEU A 323 -2.72 30.52 3.11
CA LEU A 323 -2.36 29.13 2.97
C LEU A 323 -1.66 28.69 4.27
N ARG A 324 -2.23 27.73 5.00
CA ARG A 324 -1.65 27.26 6.26
C ARG A 324 -0.29 26.66 5.96
N LYS A 325 0.75 27.20 6.60
CA LYS A 325 2.14 26.74 6.46
C LYS A 325 2.23 25.25 6.79
N PHE A 326 2.78 24.48 5.86
CA PHE A 326 2.87 23.03 5.99
C PHE A 326 3.70 22.64 7.22
N SER A 327 3.08 21.86 8.12
CA SER A 327 3.76 21.27 9.26
C SER A 327 3.81 19.76 9.08
N SER A 328 5.01 19.19 9.19
CA SER A 328 5.21 17.73 9.22
C SER A 328 4.42 17.06 10.35
N ARG A 329 3.95 17.82 11.36
CA ARG A 329 3.04 17.35 12.42
C ARG A 329 1.67 16.90 11.91
N SER A 330 1.30 17.25 10.67
CA SER A 330 0.07 16.80 10.01
C SER A 330 0.22 15.48 9.23
N ILE A 331 1.45 14.93 9.17
CA ILE A 331 1.74 13.66 8.48
C ILE A 331 1.65 12.49 9.46
N GLY A 332 0.74 11.54 9.17
CA GLY A 332 0.58 10.30 9.92
C GLY A 332 -0.73 10.18 10.74
N PHE A 333 -0.92 9.01 11.35
CA PHE A 333 -2.11 8.71 12.16
C PHE A 333 -2.01 9.38 13.54
N ASN A 334 -3.06 10.09 13.96
CA ASN A 334 -3.24 10.54 15.34
C ASN A 334 -3.80 9.39 16.19
N PRO A 335 -3.01 8.71 17.06
CA PRO A 335 -3.60 8.10 18.23
C PRO A 335 -3.85 9.21 19.26
N VAL A 336 -5.11 9.38 19.65
CA VAL A 336 -5.46 10.17 20.84
C VAL A 336 -4.89 9.45 22.05
N SER A 337 -3.88 10.03 22.74
CA SER A 337 -3.65 9.90 24.20
C SER A 337 -2.43 10.69 24.71
N PRO A 338 -2.40 11.04 26.02
CA PRO A 338 -1.74 12.23 26.55
C PRO A 338 -0.30 12.03 27.06
N SER A 339 0.47 13.11 26.96
CA SER A 339 1.66 13.53 27.75
C SER A 339 2.29 12.55 28.74
N PHE A 340 3.56 12.16 28.51
CA PHE A 340 4.60 11.96 29.55
C PHE A 340 6.01 12.08 28.94
N GLY A 341 6.94 12.77 29.63
CA GLY A 341 8.38 12.57 29.48
C GLY A 341 9.20 13.77 28.95
N VAL A 342 9.81 14.51 29.88
CA VAL A 342 10.79 15.58 29.66
C VAL A 342 12.13 15.00 29.18
N GLY A 343 12.77 15.66 28.19
CA GLY A 343 14.23 15.65 28.08
C GLY A 343 14.91 14.74 27.04
N ARG A 344 14.35 14.54 25.86
CA ARG A 344 15.09 14.28 24.60
C ARG A 344 14.31 14.92 23.46
N SER A 345 15.01 15.55 22.50
CA SER A 345 14.45 16.26 21.33
C SER A 345 13.10 15.68 20.86
N MET A 346 12.00 16.37 21.20
CA MET A 346 10.61 15.97 20.92
C MET A 346 10.22 16.10 19.44
N TYR A 347 11.18 16.34 18.54
CA TYR A 347 10.94 16.58 17.12
C TYR A 347 10.84 15.30 16.27
N ARG A 348 11.31 14.14 16.77
CA ARG A 348 11.43 12.89 15.98
C ARG A 348 10.22 11.94 16.05
N GLY A 349 9.24 12.20 16.92
CA GLY A 349 8.31 11.14 17.36
C GLY A 349 7.15 10.75 16.42
N ARG A 350 6.86 11.48 15.34
CA ARG A 350 5.65 11.24 14.52
C ARG A 350 5.92 11.12 13.01
N SER A 351 6.95 11.77 12.51
CA SER A 351 7.35 11.73 11.10
C SER A 351 8.44 10.70 10.79
N ALA A 352 9.09 10.13 11.81
CA ALA A 352 10.18 9.16 11.63
C ALA A 352 9.75 7.98 10.74
N PRO A 353 10.66 7.51 9.87
CA PRO A 353 10.42 6.31 9.07
C PRO A 353 10.25 5.11 10.00
N LEU A 354 9.37 4.19 9.61
CA LEU A 354 9.22 2.94 10.34
C LEU A 354 10.43 2.06 10.02
N THR A 355 11.27 1.74 11.00
CA THR A 355 12.50 0.96 10.79
C THR A 355 12.50 -0.38 11.54
N CYS A 356 13.28 -1.33 11.03
CA CYS A 356 13.57 -2.61 11.66
C CYS A 356 15.01 -3.06 11.34
N LYS A 357 15.48 -4.11 12.01
CA LYS A 357 16.82 -4.70 11.81
C LYS A 357 16.78 -5.95 10.95
N THR A 358 17.91 -6.34 10.37
CA THR A 358 18.00 -7.54 9.53
C THR A 358 17.61 -8.83 10.27
N TRP A 359 17.92 -8.87 11.57
CA TRP A 359 17.59 -9.98 12.47
C TRP A 359 16.17 -9.94 13.02
N SER A 360 15.40 -8.88 12.74
CA SER A 360 14.00 -8.77 13.17
C SER A 360 13.19 -9.93 12.61
N SER A 361 12.32 -10.51 13.44
CA SER A 361 11.48 -11.62 13.00
C SER A 361 10.39 -11.15 12.04
N LEU A 362 9.97 -12.01 11.13
CA LEU A 362 8.88 -11.70 10.19
C LEU A 362 7.58 -11.35 10.95
N ALA A 363 7.29 -12.01 12.07
CA ALA A 363 6.15 -11.70 12.92
C ALA A 363 6.21 -10.28 13.49
N ALA A 364 7.38 -9.85 13.96
CA ALA A 364 7.58 -8.50 14.49
C ALA A 364 7.36 -7.44 13.39
N VAL A 365 7.91 -7.67 12.19
CA VAL A 365 7.72 -6.77 11.04
C VAL A 365 6.24 -6.67 10.64
N MET A 366 5.54 -7.80 10.50
CA MET A 366 4.11 -7.79 10.19
C MET A 366 3.31 -7.03 11.26
N ALA A 367 3.60 -7.28 12.55
CA ALA A 367 2.88 -6.66 13.65
C ALA A 367 3.12 -5.13 13.69
N GLN A 368 4.36 -4.71 13.47
CA GLN A 368 4.75 -3.31 13.41
C GLN A 368 4.06 -2.59 12.24
N MET A 369 4.09 -3.17 11.04
CA MET A 369 3.43 -2.61 9.85
C MET A 369 1.92 -2.42 10.08
N LEU A 370 1.23 -3.42 10.63
CA LEU A 370 -0.20 -3.33 10.90
C LEU A 370 -0.53 -2.32 12.01
N SER A 371 0.26 -2.28 13.09
CA SER A 371 0.05 -1.36 14.22
C SER A 371 0.21 0.10 13.80
N HIS A 372 1.18 0.36 12.91
CA HIS A 372 1.44 1.70 12.37
C HIS A 372 0.65 2.01 11.10
N ARG A 373 -0.22 1.10 10.62
CA ARG A 373 -0.95 1.21 9.34
C ARG A 373 -0.03 1.57 8.17
N ALA A 374 1.17 0.99 8.19
CA ALA A 374 2.20 1.16 7.18
C ALA A 374 2.17 0.02 6.17
N THR A 375 2.50 0.35 4.93
CA THR A 375 2.56 -0.62 3.81
C THR A 375 3.93 -1.28 3.67
N HIS A 376 4.93 -0.74 4.36
CA HIS A 376 6.31 -1.20 4.36
C HIS A 376 7.02 -0.81 5.66
N VAL A 377 8.19 -1.38 5.88
CA VAL A 377 9.16 -1.00 6.90
C VAL A 377 10.54 -0.89 6.25
N TRP A 378 11.32 0.10 6.64
CA TRP A 378 12.70 0.27 6.21
C TRP A 378 13.63 -0.62 7.05
N VAL A 379 14.65 -1.17 6.43
CA VAL A 379 15.62 -2.03 7.10
C VAL A 379 16.91 -1.25 7.27
N THR A 380 17.38 -1.13 8.50
CA THR A 380 18.65 -0.46 8.82
C THR A 380 19.71 -1.46 9.25
N GLU A 381 20.96 -1.06 9.07
CA GLU A 381 22.13 -1.85 9.43
C GLU A 381 22.14 -2.18 10.92
N ASP A 382 22.67 -3.33 11.32
CA ASP A 382 22.59 -3.81 12.70
C ASP A 382 23.35 -2.88 13.67
N ASP A 383 24.52 -2.38 13.26
CA ASP A 383 25.39 -1.53 14.09
C ASP A 383 25.05 -0.04 14.00
N ASN A 384 24.29 0.38 12.99
CA ASN A 384 23.92 1.78 12.79
C ASN A 384 22.43 1.93 12.44
N ASP A 385 21.66 2.46 13.40
CA ASP A 385 20.22 2.69 13.29
C ASP A 385 19.81 3.62 12.15
N ASP A 386 20.72 4.46 11.64
CA ASP A 386 20.41 5.43 10.60
C ASP A 386 20.83 4.95 9.20
N VAL A 387 21.65 3.90 9.05
CA VAL A 387 22.12 3.43 7.72
C VAL A 387 21.06 2.53 7.09
N LEU A 388 20.52 2.96 5.95
CA LEU A 388 19.50 2.25 5.19
C LEU A 388 20.12 1.17 4.32
N ILE A 389 19.61 -0.05 4.43
CA ILE A 389 20.10 -1.21 3.66
C ILE A 389 18.99 -1.89 2.83
N GLY A 390 17.72 -1.60 3.09
CA GLY A 390 16.62 -2.21 2.34
C GLY A 390 15.23 -1.80 2.80
N VAL A 391 14.22 -2.45 2.25
CA VAL A 391 12.81 -2.30 2.61
C VAL A 391 12.12 -3.65 2.64
N VAL A 392 11.09 -3.80 3.49
CA VAL A 392 10.19 -4.95 3.47
C VAL A 392 8.77 -4.44 3.29
N GLY A 393 8.14 -4.79 2.16
CA GLY A 393 6.74 -4.51 1.87
C GLY A 393 5.86 -5.76 1.96
N TYR A 394 4.56 -5.60 1.71
CA TYR A 394 3.63 -6.73 1.68
C TYR A 394 4.02 -7.80 0.65
N SER A 395 4.51 -7.40 -0.53
CA SER A 395 4.92 -8.38 -1.56
C SER A 395 6.03 -9.31 -1.04
N ASP A 396 7.02 -8.74 -0.36
CA ASP A 396 8.17 -9.48 0.16
C ASP A 396 7.75 -10.46 1.26
N ILE A 397 6.82 -10.04 2.13
CA ILE A 397 6.23 -10.91 3.15
C ILE A 397 5.48 -12.08 2.49
N LEU A 398 4.69 -11.82 1.45
CA LEU A 398 3.95 -12.85 0.72
C LEU A 398 4.91 -13.85 0.03
N VAL A 399 6.02 -13.37 -0.51
CA VAL A 399 7.08 -14.22 -1.06
C VAL A 399 7.70 -15.06 0.06
N ALA A 400 8.07 -14.46 1.19
CA ALA A 400 8.71 -15.13 2.31
C ALA A 400 7.86 -16.28 2.90
N VAL A 401 6.54 -16.07 3.08
CA VAL A 401 5.65 -17.09 3.64
C VAL A 401 5.27 -18.21 2.65
N THR A 402 5.45 -17.97 1.34
CA THR A 402 5.15 -18.97 0.29
C THR A 402 6.39 -19.71 -0.21
N LYS A 403 7.61 -19.22 0.09
CA LYS A 403 8.85 -19.94 -0.21
C LYS A 403 8.80 -21.35 0.38
N GLN A 404 9.13 -22.35 -0.43
CA GLN A 404 9.35 -23.69 0.08
C GLN A 404 10.60 -23.65 0.96
N PRO A 405 10.65 -24.39 2.09
CA PRO A 405 11.90 -24.56 2.82
C PRO A 405 12.95 -25.07 1.83
N ALA A 406 14.10 -24.40 1.75
CA ALA A 406 15.22 -24.95 1.01
C ALA A 406 15.47 -26.37 1.53
N ALA A 407 15.65 -27.34 0.61
CA ALA A 407 16.00 -28.69 1.02
C ALA A 407 17.23 -28.59 1.95
N PRO A 408 17.22 -29.27 3.12
CA PRO A 408 18.37 -29.25 3.98
C PRO A 408 19.55 -29.78 3.17
N ILE A 409 20.58 -28.94 3.00
CA ILE A 409 21.85 -29.38 2.41
C ILE A 409 22.34 -30.50 3.32
N PRO A 410 22.47 -31.75 2.84
CA PRO A 410 22.99 -32.82 3.69
C PRO A 410 24.41 -32.45 4.08
N SER A 411 24.62 -32.20 5.37
CA SER A 411 25.95 -32.05 5.96
C SER A 411 26.62 -33.42 6.01
N THR A 412 27.02 -33.96 4.86
CA THR A 412 28.02 -35.02 4.78
C THR A 412 29.37 -34.35 4.56
N ARG A 413 29.97 -33.85 5.64
CA ARG A 413 31.43 -33.91 5.78
C ARG A 413 31.71 -35.06 6.73
N SER A 414 32.13 -36.16 6.11
CA SER A 414 32.59 -37.40 6.71
C SER A 414 33.65 -37.15 7.78
N THR A 415 33.38 -37.61 8.99
CA THR A 415 34.31 -37.72 10.11
C THR A 415 35.23 -38.93 9.91
N THR A 416 36.00 -38.95 8.83
CA THR A 416 37.01 -39.98 8.55
C THR A 416 38.15 -39.36 7.75
N GLU A 417 38.88 -38.41 8.35
CA GLU A 417 40.19 -37.94 7.85
C GLU A 417 40.92 -37.15 8.95
N LEU A 418 40.99 -37.72 10.16
CA LEU A 418 41.79 -37.15 11.26
C LEU A 418 42.49 -38.24 12.10
N ALA A 419 43.00 -39.27 11.42
CA ALA A 419 43.73 -40.38 12.04
C ALA A 419 44.94 -40.87 11.22
N SER A 420 45.60 -40.00 10.46
CA SER A 420 46.84 -40.35 9.77
C SER A 420 47.82 -39.18 9.62
N GLU A 421 48.01 -38.40 10.68
CA GLU A 421 49.11 -37.43 10.74
C GLU A 421 49.65 -37.29 12.17
N ILE A 422 49.90 -38.43 12.81
CA ILE A 422 50.82 -38.57 13.96
C ILE A 422 51.60 -39.87 13.76
N GLN A 423 52.45 -39.91 12.74
CA GLN A 423 53.65 -40.74 12.63
C GLN A 423 54.23 -40.59 11.22
N SER A 424 55.14 -39.63 11.07
CA SER A 424 56.23 -39.62 10.09
C SER A 424 57.28 -38.62 10.55
#